data_AF-A0A3N2AVG8-F1
#
_entry.id   AF-A0A3N2AVG8-F1
#
_cell.length_a   1.000
_cell.length_b   1.000
_cell.length_c   1.000
_cell.angle_alpha   90.00
_cell.angle_beta   90.00
_cell.angle_gamma   90.00
#
_symmetry.space_group_name_H-M   'P 1'
#
loop_
_entity.id
_entity.type
_entity.pdbx_description
1 polymer ?
#
loop_
_entity_poly.entity_id
_entity_poly.type
_entity_poly.pdbx_seq_one_letter_code
_entity_poly.pdbx_strand_id
1 'polypeptide(L)'
;MTDVQLRSTETLSDPMVGLAGAVVADAGVDAMPGATASSMPAAAARPLVRPILEVSADAPDRWIDRLVVFDLETTGVDPTEARIVTAYVGVLDASGEVVEERSWIVDPGIEIPEGSIAVHGVTTERARAEGAEPAGAVREIRDTIAAHLAKGLAVCAFNAAYDFSLLDAECRRYGLDTIVARPVIDPMVIDRRVDRFRRGKRTLTVATEVYGVELLDAHDASADAIAAGRVAQAMTARFPELRIDPISLHELTEAWAEEQAADFEAFRRRSDPSFSAGRGWPLRR
;
A
#
# COMPACT_ATOMS: atom_id res chain seq x y z
N MET A 1 -29.20 50.10 1.32
CA MET A 1 -28.61 50.31 2.66
C MET A 1 -29.04 49.16 3.54
N THR A 2 -28.13 48.21 3.78
CA THR A 2 -27.73 47.64 5.08
C THR A 2 -26.38 46.97 4.80
N ASP A 3 -25.49 46.96 5.79
CA ASP A 3 -24.08 46.55 5.69
C ASP A 3 -23.81 45.45 6.76
N VAL A 4 -22.55 45.05 6.96
CA VAL A 4 -22.05 44.18 8.06
C VAL A 4 -22.33 42.67 7.81
N GLN A 5 -21.38 41.72 7.96
CA GLN A 5 -20.04 41.73 8.55
C GLN A 5 -19.03 40.79 7.87
N LEU A 6 -17.73 41.09 8.00
CA LEU A 6 -16.61 40.16 7.76
C LEU A 6 -16.36 39.26 8.99
N ARG A 7 -15.88 38.03 8.75
CA ARG A 7 -15.03 37.28 9.70
C ARG A 7 -13.96 36.48 8.95
N SER A 8 -12.82 36.28 9.60
CA SER A 8 -11.62 35.58 9.11
C SER A 8 -11.33 34.35 9.98
N THR A 9 -10.10 33.79 9.85
CA THR A 9 -9.46 32.72 10.65
C THR A 9 -9.76 31.26 10.23
N GLU A 10 -8.84 30.28 10.32
CA GLU A 10 -7.38 30.27 10.61
C GLU A 10 -6.69 29.01 10.00
N THR A 11 -5.37 28.83 10.17
CA THR A 11 -4.52 27.80 9.48
C THR A 11 -3.48 27.12 10.40
N LEU A 12 -3.21 25.82 10.24
CA LEU A 12 -2.09 24.98 10.78
C LEU A 12 -1.80 23.82 9.79
N SER A 13 -0.61 23.25 9.51
CA SER A 13 0.83 23.39 9.91
C SER A 13 1.38 22.48 11.04
N ASP A 14 2.36 21.61 10.69
CA ASP A 14 3.37 20.90 11.55
C ASP A 14 2.84 19.84 12.58
N PRO A 15 3.61 19.06 13.39
CA PRO A 15 4.99 18.53 13.34
C PRO A 15 5.12 16.96 13.55
N MET A 16 6.31 16.31 13.36
CA MET A 16 6.54 14.89 12.87
C MET A 16 7.75 14.07 13.43
N VAL A 17 8.04 12.83 12.94
CA VAL A 17 9.36 12.08 12.91
C VAL A 17 9.80 11.23 14.13
N GLY A 18 10.14 9.91 14.16
CA GLY A 18 11.48 9.50 14.72
C GLY A 18 11.94 8.22 15.53
N LEU A 19 12.66 7.31 14.84
CA LEU A 19 13.97 6.63 15.16
C LEU A 19 14.28 5.53 16.27
N ALA A 20 14.62 4.29 15.79
CA ALA A 20 15.66 3.28 16.23
C ALA A 20 15.53 2.55 17.61
N GLY A 21 16.25 1.46 18.00
CA GLY A 21 17.33 0.55 17.48
C GLY A 21 17.85 -0.37 18.63
N ALA A 22 18.86 -1.28 18.61
CA ALA A 22 19.71 -1.99 17.62
C ALA A 22 20.66 -3.05 18.33
N VAL A 23 21.65 -3.67 17.64
CA VAL A 23 22.90 -4.40 18.13
C VAL A 23 22.75 -5.78 18.87
N VAL A 24 23.71 -6.74 19.07
CA VAL A 24 25.20 -6.95 18.86
C VAL A 24 25.64 -8.46 18.67
N ALA A 25 26.83 -8.72 18.07
CA ALA A 25 27.89 -9.77 18.37
C ALA A 25 27.65 -11.31 18.19
N ASP A 26 28.66 -12.22 18.12
CA ASP A 26 30.07 -12.26 17.58
C ASP A 26 30.70 -13.71 17.65
N ALA A 27 31.70 -14.05 16.81
CA ALA A 27 32.65 -15.22 16.80
C ALA A 27 32.08 -16.69 16.86
N GLY A 28 32.76 -17.81 16.51
CA GLY A 28 34.10 -18.20 16.00
C GLY A 28 34.44 -19.67 16.44
N VAL A 29 35.33 -20.53 15.89
CA VAL A 29 36.25 -20.60 14.71
C VAL A 29 36.65 -22.09 14.41
N ASP A 30 37.30 -22.38 13.26
CA ASP A 30 38.20 -23.55 12.91
C ASP A 30 37.75 -25.05 13.00
N ALA A 31 38.27 -26.02 12.21
CA ALA A 31 38.94 -26.02 10.89
C ALA A 31 39.14 -27.46 10.29
N MET A 32 38.88 -27.64 8.97
CA MET A 32 39.59 -28.47 7.94
C MET A 32 39.95 -29.98 8.17
N PRO A 33 40.38 -30.78 7.14
CA PRO A 33 40.41 -30.59 5.68
C PRO A 33 39.80 -31.74 4.82
N GLY A 34 39.56 -31.46 3.52
CA GLY A 34 40.00 -32.36 2.43
C GLY A 34 38.99 -33.23 1.66
N ALA A 35 38.69 -32.84 0.42
CA ALA A 35 38.24 -33.73 -0.66
C ALA A 35 38.68 -33.17 -2.03
N THR A 36 38.86 -34.01 -3.05
CA THR A 36 39.44 -33.63 -4.35
C THR A 36 38.43 -33.02 -5.33
N ALA A 37 38.90 -32.09 -6.17
CA ALA A 37 38.09 -31.49 -7.22
C ALA A 37 37.72 -32.51 -8.32
N SER A 38 36.47 -32.46 -8.78
CA SER A 38 36.02 -33.07 -10.03
C SER A 38 35.29 -32.00 -10.85
N SER A 39 35.65 -31.85 -12.12
CA SER A 39 35.06 -30.82 -12.99
C SER A 39 33.66 -31.23 -13.45
N MET A 40 32.66 -30.47 -13.01
CA MET A 40 31.31 -30.48 -13.55
C MET A 40 31.07 -29.19 -14.34
N PRO A 41 30.28 -29.21 -15.42
CA PRO A 41 30.02 -28.01 -16.22
C PRO A 41 29.29 -26.94 -15.39
N ALA A 42 29.49 -25.68 -15.75
CA ALA A 42 28.76 -24.57 -15.15
C ALA A 42 27.25 -24.73 -15.41
N ALA A 43 26.52 -25.20 -14.40
CA ALA A 43 25.07 -25.27 -14.43
C ALA A 43 24.53 -23.84 -14.50
N ALA A 44 23.99 -23.47 -15.66
CA ALA A 44 23.29 -22.20 -15.82
C ALA A 44 22.24 -22.04 -14.72
N ALA A 45 22.12 -20.84 -14.16
CA ALA A 45 21.25 -20.58 -13.02
C ALA A 45 19.83 -21.04 -13.33
N ARG A 46 19.40 -22.13 -12.69
CA ARG A 46 18.00 -22.58 -12.73
C ARG A 46 17.16 -21.45 -12.15
N PRO A 47 16.22 -20.85 -12.90
CA PRO A 47 15.28 -19.91 -12.30
C PRO A 47 14.50 -20.68 -11.22
N LEU A 48 14.29 -20.06 -10.06
CA LEU A 48 13.51 -20.64 -8.97
C LEU A 48 12.01 -20.57 -9.26
N VAL A 49 11.59 -21.18 -10.38
CA VAL A 49 10.19 -21.43 -10.70
C VAL A 49 9.70 -22.59 -9.83
N ARG A 50 9.39 -22.27 -8.57
CA ARG A 50 8.25 -22.89 -7.90
C ARG A 50 7.08 -21.94 -8.14
N PRO A 51 6.09 -22.31 -8.99
CA PRO A 51 4.94 -21.45 -9.20
C PRO A 51 4.13 -21.35 -7.90
N ILE A 52 3.25 -20.34 -7.87
CA ILE A 52 2.18 -20.18 -6.88
C ILE A 52 1.44 -21.51 -6.70
N LEU A 53 0.97 -21.77 -5.47
CA LEU A 53 -0.03 -22.80 -5.12
C LEU A 53 -0.98 -23.06 -6.30
N GLU A 54 -0.80 -24.19 -7.00
CA GLU A 54 -1.21 -24.31 -8.42
C GLU A 54 -2.59 -23.72 -8.71
N VAL A 55 -2.64 -22.75 -9.62
CA VAL A 55 -3.88 -22.12 -10.07
C VAL A 55 -4.60 -23.10 -10.99
N SER A 56 -5.46 -23.94 -10.40
CA SER A 56 -6.40 -24.72 -11.19
C SER A 56 -7.51 -23.82 -11.73
N ALA A 57 -7.97 -24.11 -12.95
CA ALA A 57 -9.21 -23.56 -13.47
C ALA A 57 -10.44 -23.92 -12.60
N ASP A 58 -10.32 -24.96 -11.77
CA ASP A 58 -11.36 -25.39 -10.81
C ASP A 58 -11.32 -24.62 -9.48
N ALA A 59 -10.32 -23.76 -9.25
CA ALA A 59 -10.11 -23.05 -7.97
C ALA A 59 -9.54 -21.63 -8.18
N PRO A 60 -10.32 -20.68 -8.73
CA PRO A 60 -9.85 -19.32 -9.01
C PRO A 60 -9.63 -18.45 -7.75
N ASP A 61 -10.28 -18.76 -6.63
CA ASP A 61 -10.35 -17.90 -5.43
C ASP A 61 -9.02 -17.79 -4.63
N ARG A 62 -7.93 -18.44 -5.06
CA ARG A 62 -6.70 -18.59 -4.23
C ARG A 62 -6.02 -17.28 -3.81
N TRP A 63 -6.31 -16.17 -4.47
CA TRP A 63 -5.76 -14.86 -4.10
C TRP A 63 -6.53 -14.20 -2.94
N ILE A 64 -7.84 -14.48 -2.79
CA ILE A 64 -8.59 -14.08 -1.59
C ILE A 64 -8.37 -15.04 -0.42
N ASP A 65 -7.97 -16.29 -0.68
CA ASP A 65 -7.58 -17.25 0.36
C ASP A 65 -6.31 -16.83 1.14
N ARG A 66 -5.45 -16.01 0.52
CA ARG A 66 -4.23 -15.48 1.17
C ARG A 66 -3.80 -14.15 0.56
N LEU A 67 -4.33 -13.06 1.11
CA LEU A 67 -4.16 -11.70 0.61
C LEU A 67 -3.21 -10.90 1.48
N VAL A 68 -2.15 -10.31 0.89
CA VAL A 68 -1.33 -9.32 1.59
C VAL A 68 -2.12 -8.01 1.62
N VAL A 69 -2.09 -7.28 2.73
CA VAL A 69 -2.65 -5.93 2.86
C VAL A 69 -1.54 -4.93 3.17
N PHE A 70 -1.64 -3.72 2.62
CA PHE A 70 -0.65 -2.65 2.73
C PHE A 70 -1.34 -1.30 2.79
N ASP A 71 -0.87 -0.42 3.69
CA ASP A 71 -1.36 0.96 3.86
C ASP A 71 -0.26 1.83 4.50
N LEU A 72 -0.35 3.16 4.33
CA LEU A 72 0.62 4.16 4.80
C LEU A 72 -0.08 5.40 5.38
N GLU A 73 0.21 5.75 6.63
CA GLU A 73 -0.10 7.09 7.15
C GLU A 73 1.06 8.06 6.90
N THR A 74 0.73 9.30 6.55
CA THR A 74 1.65 10.17 5.80
C THR A 74 1.51 11.67 6.08
N THR A 75 2.57 12.42 5.74
CA THR A 75 2.69 13.86 6.00
C THR A 75 1.86 14.77 5.07
N GLY A 76 0.90 14.24 4.30
CA GLY A 76 0.17 15.02 3.31
C GLY A 76 -0.57 14.19 2.26
N VAL A 77 -0.76 14.75 1.06
CA VAL A 77 -1.58 14.13 -0.01
C VAL A 77 -0.90 14.08 -1.38
N ASP A 78 0.31 14.62 -1.51
CA ASP A 78 1.14 14.50 -2.72
C ASP A 78 2.21 13.42 -2.48
N PRO A 79 2.16 12.26 -3.18
CA PRO A 79 3.10 11.17 -2.94
C PRO A 79 4.55 11.51 -3.36
N THR A 80 4.77 12.60 -4.10
CA THR A 80 6.12 13.02 -4.50
C THR A 80 6.83 13.84 -3.42
N GLU A 81 6.09 14.62 -2.62
CA GLU A 81 6.63 15.46 -1.54
C GLU A 81 6.41 14.85 -0.14
N ALA A 82 5.32 14.12 0.05
CA ALA A 82 4.99 13.49 1.33
C ALA A 82 5.95 12.35 1.68
N ARG A 83 5.87 11.94 2.96
CA ARG A 83 6.76 10.99 3.61
C ARG A 83 5.96 9.99 4.46
N ILE A 84 6.52 8.81 4.72
CA ILE A 84 5.88 7.75 5.53
C ILE A 84 6.00 8.09 7.02
N VAL A 85 4.86 8.10 7.74
CA VAL A 85 4.77 8.27 9.19
C VAL A 85 4.59 6.92 9.88
N THR A 86 3.62 6.13 9.41
CA THR A 86 3.47 4.72 9.77
C THR A 86 3.25 3.90 8.50
N ALA A 87 3.48 2.59 8.61
CA ALA A 87 3.16 1.62 7.58
C ALA A 87 2.63 0.35 8.22
N TYR A 88 1.72 -0.34 7.54
CA TYR A 88 1.32 -1.70 7.90
C TYR A 88 1.48 -2.64 6.72
N VAL A 89 2.01 -3.84 6.96
CA VAL A 89 1.97 -4.95 6.00
C VAL A 89 1.47 -6.20 6.73
N GLY A 90 0.26 -6.62 6.39
CA GLY A 90 -0.39 -7.81 6.94
C GLY A 90 -0.65 -8.88 5.88
N VAL A 91 -1.02 -10.08 6.32
CA VAL A 91 -1.54 -11.16 5.47
C VAL A 91 -2.83 -11.68 6.08
N LEU A 92 -3.92 -11.52 5.34
CA LEU A 92 -5.22 -12.11 5.65
C LEU A 92 -5.30 -13.54 5.10
N ASP A 93 -5.99 -14.43 5.83
CA ASP A 93 -6.45 -15.72 5.32
C ASP A 93 -7.86 -15.64 4.68
N ALA A 94 -8.37 -16.77 4.19
CA ALA A 94 -9.68 -16.90 3.56
C ALA A 94 -10.89 -16.48 4.42
N SER A 95 -10.73 -16.39 5.75
CA SER A 95 -11.74 -15.90 6.68
C SER A 95 -11.65 -14.39 6.96
N GLY A 96 -10.57 -13.75 6.50
CA GLY A 96 -10.27 -12.35 6.78
C GLY A 96 -9.51 -12.14 8.09
N GLU A 97 -8.94 -13.20 8.68
CA GLU A 97 -8.11 -13.11 9.88
C GLU A 97 -6.63 -12.91 9.55
N VAL A 98 -5.92 -12.15 10.39
CA VAL A 98 -4.50 -11.83 10.20
C VAL A 98 -3.63 -13.01 10.65
N VAL A 99 -2.76 -13.50 9.76
CA VAL A 99 -1.89 -14.68 10.01
C VAL A 99 -0.38 -14.39 9.94
N GLU A 100 0.03 -13.30 9.31
CA GLU A 100 1.39 -12.73 9.36
C GLU A 100 1.22 -11.20 9.35
N GLU A 101 1.97 -10.43 10.15
CA GLU A 101 1.93 -8.96 10.12
C GLU A 101 3.24 -8.29 10.55
N ARG A 102 3.39 -7.02 10.15
CA ARG A 102 4.39 -6.07 10.67
C ARG A 102 3.86 -4.64 10.53
N SER A 103 4.06 -3.85 11.59
CA SER A 103 3.82 -2.40 11.60
C SER A 103 5.15 -1.65 11.74
N TRP A 104 5.21 -0.44 11.18
CA TRP A 104 6.31 0.51 11.38
C TRP A 104 5.75 1.87 11.80
N ILE A 105 6.48 2.57 12.65
CA ILE A 105 6.43 4.03 12.83
C ILE A 105 7.81 4.56 12.42
N VAL A 106 7.90 5.77 11.84
CA VAL A 106 9.05 6.19 11.01
C VAL A 106 9.57 7.60 11.40
N ASP A 107 10.81 7.91 11.01
CA ASP A 107 11.53 9.19 11.16
C ASP A 107 11.51 10.07 9.90
N PRO A 108 10.38 10.43 9.26
CA PRO A 108 10.46 11.06 7.94
C PRO A 108 11.11 12.48 7.85
N GLY A 109 11.80 12.98 8.87
CA GLY A 109 12.78 14.07 8.81
C GLY A 109 12.31 15.53 8.65
N ILE A 110 11.01 15.85 8.60
CA ILE A 110 10.50 17.25 8.59
C ILE A 110 9.40 17.49 9.66
N GLU A 111 8.26 18.11 9.33
CA GLU A 111 7.10 18.41 10.20
C GLU A 111 5.78 17.99 9.45
N ILE A 112 4.69 17.54 10.13
CA ILE A 112 3.76 16.48 9.61
C ILE A 112 2.49 16.97 8.91
N PRO A 113 2.25 18.29 8.85
CA PRO A 113 0.95 18.92 9.07
C PRO A 113 0.02 18.44 10.21
N GLU A 114 -0.49 19.38 11.02
CA GLU A 114 -1.59 19.17 12.00
C GLU A 114 -2.82 18.54 11.33
N GLY A 115 -3.04 18.83 10.04
CA GLY A 115 -4.09 18.21 9.24
C GLY A 115 -3.93 16.69 9.08
N SER A 116 -2.71 16.15 9.16
CA SER A 116 -2.43 14.71 9.22
C SER A 116 -2.49 14.18 10.66
N ILE A 117 -2.01 14.92 11.68
CA ILE A 117 -2.20 14.54 13.10
C ILE A 117 -3.70 14.37 13.41
N ALA A 118 -4.53 15.30 12.95
CA ALA A 118 -5.98 15.29 13.12
C ALA A 118 -6.69 14.17 12.32
N VAL A 119 -5.97 13.46 11.45
CA VAL A 119 -6.43 12.25 10.76
C VAL A 119 -5.93 11.01 11.51
N HIS A 120 -4.61 10.82 11.62
CA HIS A 120 -4.00 9.55 12.05
C HIS A 120 -3.36 9.55 13.45
N GLY A 121 -3.52 10.62 14.23
CA GLY A 121 -3.18 10.66 15.67
C GLY A 121 -1.70 10.52 16.06
N VAL A 122 -0.75 10.56 15.10
CA VAL A 122 0.69 10.46 15.39
C VAL A 122 1.32 11.85 15.35
N THR A 123 1.73 12.36 16.51
CA THR A 123 2.38 13.67 16.65
C THR A 123 3.89 13.60 16.41
N THR A 124 4.53 14.78 16.35
CA THR A 124 6.00 14.95 16.39
C THR A 124 6.65 14.10 17.45
N GLU A 125 6.19 14.26 18.69
CA GLU A 125 6.95 13.95 19.88
C GLU A 125 6.81 12.46 20.18
N ARG A 126 5.63 11.91 19.89
CA ARG A 126 5.40 10.47 19.83
C ARG A 126 6.33 9.85 18.79
N ALA A 127 6.31 10.37 17.57
CA ALA A 127 7.17 9.86 16.52
C ALA A 127 8.64 9.94 16.94
N ARG A 128 9.12 11.08 17.51
CA ARG A 128 10.55 11.41 17.85
C ARG A 128 11.17 10.52 18.93
N ALA A 129 10.38 9.60 19.48
CA ALA A 129 10.80 8.65 20.50
C ALA A 129 10.49 7.17 20.16
N GLU A 130 9.76 6.89 19.07
CA GLU A 130 9.19 5.56 18.77
C GLU A 130 9.53 5.00 17.38
N GLY A 131 9.95 5.84 16.43
CA GLY A 131 9.99 5.49 15.01
C GLY A 131 11.17 4.62 14.54
N ALA A 132 11.47 4.67 13.24
CA ALA A 132 12.63 4.05 12.59
C ALA A 132 13.25 5.01 11.57
N GLU A 133 14.58 4.95 11.39
CA GLU A 133 15.30 5.75 10.38
C GLU A 133 14.71 5.50 8.98
N PRO A 134 14.48 6.52 8.11
CA PRO A 134 13.65 6.31 6.93
C PRO A 134 14.27 5.42 5.88
N ALA A 135 15.58 5.54 5.61
CA ALA A 135 16.23 4.70 4.61
C ALA A 135 16.28 3.21 5.06
N GLY A 136 16.25 2.95 6.36
CA GLY A 136 16.01 1.65 6.97
C GLY A 136 14.55 1.20 6.87
N ALA A 137 13.60 2.02 7.34
CA ALA A 137 12.17 1.69 7.37
C ALA A 137 11.60 1.45 5.97
N VAL A 138 11.85 2.37 5.03
CA VAL A 138 11.41 2.28 3.63
C VAL A 138 11.99 1.05 2.95
N ARG A 139 13.26 0.72 3.24
CA ARG A 139 13.87 -0.53 2.78
C ARG A 139 13.15 -1.74 3.33
N GLU A 140 12.86 -1.79 4.63
CA GLU A 140 12.13 -2.93 5.23
C GLU A 140 10.71 -3.07 4.69
N ILE A 141 9.97 -1.99 4.52
CA ILE A 141 8.62 -1.99 3.94
C ILE A 141 8.68 -2.52 2.50
N ARG A 142 9.55 -1.94 1.67
CA ARG A 142 9.80 -2.33 0.27
C ARG A 142 10.24 -3.79 0.15
N ASP A 143 11.18 -4.24 0.99
CA ASP A 143 11.68 -5.62 1.02
C ASP A 143 10.62 -6.61 1.50
N THR A 144 9.79 -6.24 2.48
CA THR A 144 8.70 -7.09 2.98
C THR A 144 7.67 -7.31 1.87
N ILE A 145 7.15 -6.23 1.27
CA ILE A 145 6.15 -6.31 0.20
C ILE A 145 6.72 -7.08 -1.01
N ALA A 146 7.95 -6.77 -1.42
CA ALA A 146 8.64 -7.49 -2.50
C ALA A 146 8.83 -8.98 -2.17
N ALA A 147 9.09 -9.36 -0.92
CA ALA A 147 9.19 -10.74 -0.50
C ALA A 147 7.85 -11.49 -0.51
N HIS A 148 6.70 -10.82 -0.36
CA HIS A 148 5.39 -11.46 -0.58
C HIS A 148 5.02 -11.55 -2.07
N LEU A 149 5.31 -10.50 -2.85
CA LEU A 149 5.14 -10.51 -4.32
C LEU A 149 6.03 -11.60 -4.98
N ALA A 150 7.24 -11.82 -4.46
CA ALA A 150 8.14 -12.90 -4.91
C ALA A 150 7.66 -14.32 -4.52
N LYS A 151 6.80 -14.46 -3.49
CA LYS A 151 6.04 -15.69 -3.21
C LYS A 151 4.81 -15.83 -4.13
N GLY A 152 4.53 -14.82 -4.96
CA GLY A 152 3.38 -14.75 -5.86
C GLY A 152 2.05 -14.47 -5.17
N LEU A 153 2.07 -13.88 -3.97
CA LEU A 153 0.86 -13.35 -3.32
C LEU A 153 0.49 -11.99 -3.95
N ALA A 154 -0.80 -11.65 -3.93
CA ALA A 154 -1.26 -10.32 -4.31
C ALA A 154 -1.24 -9.36 -3.12
N VAL A 155 -1.05 -8.07 -3.39
CA VAL A 155 -1.03 -7.01 -2.35
C VAL A 155 -2.21 -6.06 -2.55
N CYS A 156 -3.02 -5.89 -1.51
CA CYS A 156 -4.19 -5.03 -1.47
C CYS A 156 -3.88 -3.71 -0.76
N ALA A 157 -4.20 -2.59 -1.39
CA ALA A 157 -4.18 -1.24 -0.78
C ALA A 157 -5.37 -0.43 -1.32
N PHE A 158 -6.02 0.37 -0.48
CA PHE A 158 -7.21 1.13 -0.91
C PHE A 158 -6.78 2.47 -1.52
N ASN A 159 -7.02 2.69 -2.83
CA ASN A 159 -6.35 3.77 -3.57
C ASN A 159 -4.81 3.55 -3.65
N ALA A 160 -4.39 2.30 -3.89
CA ALA A 160 -3.01 1.83 -4.05
C ALA A 160 -2.09 2.74 -4.91
N ALA A 161 -2.65 3.50 -5.85
CA ALA A 161 -1.94 4.52 -6.61
C ALA A 161 -1.31 5.66 -5.77
N TYR A 162 -1.68 5.80 -4.49
CA TYR A 162 -1.01 6.70 -3.55
C TYR A 162 0.18 6.00 -2.88
N ASP A 163 -0.08 4.88 -2.21
CA ASP A 163 0.84 4.22 -1.27
C ASP A 163 2.09 3.70 -1.98
N PHE A 164 1.89 3.01 -3.11
CA PHE A 164 3.00 2.51 -3.91
C PHE A 164 3.79 3.67 -4.55
N SER A 165 3.12 4.74 -4.98
CA SER A 165 3.81 5.92 -5.55
C SER A 165 4.67 6.65 -4.52
N LEU A 166 4.20 6.73 -3.27
CA LEU A 166 4.94 7.36 -2.18
C LEU A 166 6.09 6.47 -1.71
N LEU A 167 5.88 5.17 -1.55
CA LEU A 167 6.94 4.20 -1.27
C LEU A 167 8.04 4.23 -2.35
N ASP A 168 7.65 4.33 -3.62
CA ASP A 168 8.53 4.47 -4.78
C ASP A 168 9.28 5.82 -4.81
N ALA A 169 8.64 6.92 -4.38
CA ALA A 169 9.28 8.22 -4.19
C ALA A 169 10.29 8.22 -3.03
N GLU A 170 9.93 7.68 -1.86
CA GLU A 170 10.83 7.49 -0.72
C GLU A 170 12.01 6.58 -1.10
N CYS A 171 11.79 5.48 -1.85
CA CYS A 171 12.88 4.64 -2.34
C CYS A 171 13.90 5.45 -3.15
N ARG A 172 13.44 6.26 -4.11
CA ARG A 172 14.33 7.16 -4.88
C ARG A 172 15.01 8.20 -4.00
N ARG A 173 14.29 8.77 -3.02
CA ARG A 173 14.77 9.80 -2.09
C ARG A 173 15.99 9.34 -1.26
N TYR A 174 16.08 8.04 -0.94
CA TYR A 174 17.24 7.45 -0.24
C TYR A 174 18.16 6.60 -1.14
N GLY A 175 17.98 6.64 -2.47
CA GLY A 175 18.82 5.88 -3.41
C GLY A 175 18.65 4.36 -3.36
N LEU A 176 17.46 3.88 -2.99
CA LEU A 176 17.08 2.47 -2.91
C LEU A 176 16.41 2.01 -4.21
N ASP A 177 16.51 0.71 -4.53
CA ASP A 177 15.79 0.12 -5.67
C ASP A 177 14.27 0.27 -5.55
N THR A 178 13.62 0.64 -6.65
CA THR A 178 12.17 0.88 -6.73
C THR A 178 11.37 -0.43 -6.73
N ILE A 179 10.18 -0.43 -6.13
CA ILE A 179 9.32 -1.62 -6.05
C ILE A 179 8.68 -1.99 -7.40
N VAL A 180 8.63 -3.29 -7.71
CA VAL A 180 7.83 -3.83 -8.83
C VAL A 180 6.47 -4.28 -8.27
N ALA A 181 5.55 -3.34 -8.14
CA ALA A 181 4.24 -3.53 -7.51
C ALA A 181 3.24 -4.30 -8.41
N ARG A 182 3.42 -5.62 -8.56
CA ARG A 182 2.54 -6.49 -9.35
C ARG A 182 2.59 -7.96 -8.86
N PRO A 183 1.44 -8.64 -8.63
CA PRO A 183 0.07 -8.15 -8.74
C PRO A 183 -0.38 -7.34 -7.53
N VAL A 184 -1.19 -6.30 -7.81
CA VAL A 184 -1.80 -5.41 -6.81
C VAL A 184 -3.32 -5.42 -7.00
N ILE A 185 -4.05 -5.32 -5.90
CA ILE A 185 -5.52 -5.23 -5.81
C ILE A 185 -5.86 -3.85 -5.24
N ASP A 186 -6.75 -3.10 -5.90
CA ASP A 186 -7.23 -1.80 -5.41
C ASP A 186 -8.75 -1.81 -5.32
N PRO A 187 -9.33 -2.03 -4.13
CA PRO A 187 -10.77 -2.09 -3.96
C PRO A 187 -11.48 -0.81 -4.36
N MET A 188 -10.83 0.37 -4.29
CA MET A 188 -11.44 1.63 -4.72
C MET A 188 -11.67 1.64 -6.24
N VAL A 189 -10.69 1.22 -7.03
CA VAL A 189 -10.78 1.18 -8.49
C VAL A 189 -11.75 0.09 -8.94
N ILE A 190 -11.71 -1.08 -8.29
CA ILE A 190 -12.57 -2.23 -8.61
C ILE A 190 -14.05 -1.93 -8.24
N ASP A 191 -14.34 -1.34 -7.08
CA ASP A 191 -15.72 -1.01 -6.65
C ASP A 191 -16.38 0.01 -7.60
N ARG A 192 -15.61 0.98 -8.10
CA ARG A 192 -16.05 1.93 -9.14
C ARG A 192 -16.30 1.27 -10.50
N ARG A 193 -15.70 0.10 -10.76
CA ARG A 193 -15.96 -0.70 -11.96
C ARG A 193 -17.20 -1.57 -11.82
N VAL A 194 -17.27 -2.42 -10.79
CA VAL A 194 -18.34 -3.43 -10.64
C VAL A 194 -19.67 -2.80 -10.22
N ASP A 195 -19.65 -1.73 -9.43
CA ASP A 195 -20.84 -0.93 -9.11
C ASP A 195 -20.66 0.51 -9.62
N ARG A 196 -20.59 0.67 -10.95
CA ARG A 196 -20.39 1.98 -11.60
C ARG A 196 -21.48 3.02 -11.27
N PHE A 197 -22.69 2.57 -10.93
CA PHE A 197 -23.86 3.46 -10.78
C PHE A 197 -24.24 3.78 -9.32
N ARG A 198 -23.65 3.11 -8.31
CA ARG A 198 -23.82 3.46 -6.89
C ARG A 198 -23.46 4.92 -6.62
N ARG A 199 -24.37 5.61 -5.95
CA ARG A 199 -24.25 7.03 -5.56
C ARG A 199 -23.46 7.14 -4.25
N GLY A 200 -22.90 8.33 -3.99
CA GLY A 200 -22.15 8.63 -2.77
C GLY A 200 -20.63 8.65 -2.98
N LYS A 201 -19.89 8.70 -1.86
CA LYS A 201 -18.42 8.63 -1.86
C LYS A 201 -17.93 7.20 -2.14
N ARG A 202 -16.63 7.11 -2.42
CA ARG A 202 -15.87 5.87 -2.67
C ARG A 202 -14.62 5.82 -1.77
N THR A 203 -14.77 6.29 -0.54
CA THR A 203 -13.77 6.18 0.54
C THR A 203 -13.89 4.82 1.21
N LEU A 204 -12.84 4.36 1.91
CA LEU A 204 -12.83 3.07 2.59
C LEU A 204 -14.03 2.90 3.52
N THR A 205 -14.33 3.88 4.36
CA THR A 205 -15.50 3.92 5.27
C THR A 205 -16.84 3.64 4.58
N VAL A 206 -17.01 4.08 3.32
CA VAL A 206 -18.25 3.86 2.56
C VAL A 206 -18.21 2.54 1.78
N ALA A 207 -17.02 1.99 1.53
CA ALA A 207 -16.88 0.63 1.02
C ALA A 207 -17.16 -0.39 2.13
N THR A 208 -16.63 -0.20 3.34
CA THR A 208 -16.87 -1.10 4.48
C THR A 208 -18.36 -1.18 4.84
N GLU A 209 -19.06 -0.04 4.92
CA GLU A 209 -20.53 0.04 5.00
C GLU A 209 -21.25 -0.76 3.91
N VAL A 210 -20.82 -0.66 2.65
CA VAL A 210 -21.50 -1.25 1.48
C VAL A 210 -21.26 -2.76 1.33
N TYR A 211 -20.14 -3.26 1.87
CA TYR A 211 -19.75 -4.67 1.82
C TYR A 211 -19.92 -5.41 3.16
N GLY A 212 -20.37 -4.73 4.22
CA GLY A 212 -20.63 -5.33 5.53
C GLY A 212 -19.37 -5.65 6.33
N VAL A 213 -18.30 -4.88 6.11
CA VAL A 213 -17.01 -5.02 6.80
C VAL A 213 -16.96 -4.05 7.98
N GLU A 214 -16.41 -4.49 9.11
CA GLU A 214 -16.20 -3.63 10.27
C GLU A 214 -14.92 -2.80 10.13
N LEU A 215 -14.98 -1.55 10.56
CA LEU A 215 -13.86 -0.61 10.65
C LEU A 215 -13.98 0.13 11.98
N LEU A 216 -13.10 -0.19 12.93
CA LEU A 216 -13.16 0.33 14.31
C LEU A 216 -12.38 1.64 14.44
N ASP A 217 -11.08 1.58 14.16
CA ASP A 217 -10.13 2.69 14.34
C ASP A 217 -9.67 3.20 12.97
N ALA A 218 -10.58 3.83 12.23
CA ALA A 218 -10.28 4.41 10.92
C ALA A 218 -9.14 5.43 11.02
N HIS A 219 -8.23 5.44 10.03
CA HIS A 219 -6.97 6.21 10.03
C HIS A 219 -5.91 5.71 11.03
N ASP A 220 -5.95 4.41 11.35
CA ASP A 220 -4.74 3.64 11.67
C ASP A 220 -4.42 2.72 10.49
N ALA A 221 -3.16 2.71 10.05
CA ALA A 221 -2.72 1.94 8.88
C ALA A 221 -3.02 0.43 8.99
N SER A 222 -3.07 -0.15 10.20
CA SER A 222 -3.45 -1.57 10.35
C SER A 222 -4.96 -1.76 10.16
N ALA A 223 -5.78 -0.89 10.74
CA ALA A 223 -7.23 -0.95 10.60
C ALA A 223 -7.67 -0.71 9.15
N ASP A 224 -7.14 0.33 8.49
CA ASP A 224 -7.49 0.67 7.11
C ASP A 224 -6.97 -0.39 6.11
N ALA A 225 -5.75 -0.94 6.30
CA ALA A 225 -5.25 -2.06 5.50
C ALA A 225 -6.10 -3.34 5.64
N ILE A 226 -6.39 -3.76 6.88
CA ILE A 226 -7.18 -4.97 7.16
C ILE A 226 -8.60 -4.80 6.59
N ALA A 227 -9.22 -3.64 6.78
CA ALA A 227 -10.53 -3.33 6.22
C ALA A 227 -10.51 -3.32 4.69
N ALA A 228 -9.46 -2.79 4.05
CA ALA A 228 -9.30 -2.82 2.58
C ALA A 228 -9.24 -4.27 2.06
N GLY A 229 -8.46 -5.14 2.70
CA GLY A 229 -8.38 -6.56 2.34
C GLY A 229 -9.70 -7.30 2.53
N ARG A 230 -10.38 -7.10 3.67
CA ARG A 230 -11.71 -7.67 3.96
C ARG A 230 -12.76 -7.17 2.96
N VAL A 231 -12.69 -5.91 2.54
CA VAL A 231 -13.52 -5.35 1.46
C VAL A 231 -13.23 -6.04 0.12
N ALA A 232 -11.96 -6.30 -0.23
CA ALA A 232 -11.59 -7.03 -1.45
C ALA A 232 -12.16 -8.46 -1.48
N GLN A 233 -12.12 -9.16 -0.34
CA GLN A 233 -12.68 -10.50 -0.16
C GLN A 233 -14.21 -10.47 -0.29
N ALA A 234 -14.90 -9.56 0.41
CA ALA A 234 -16.36 -9.40 0.37
C ALA A 234 -16.87 -8.96 -1.03
N MET A 235 -16.11 -8.10 -1.73
CA MET A 235 -16.37 -7.74 -3.13
C MET A 235 -16.28 -8.96 -4.05
N THR A 236 -15.24 -9.77 -3.94
CA THR A 236 -15.04 -10.96 -4.77
C THR A 236 -16.07 -12.05 -4.49
N ALA A 237 -16.53 -12.17 -3.24
CA ALA A 237 -17.66 -13.03 -2.87
C ALA A 237 -18.97 -12.58 -3.55
N ARG A 238 -19.21 -11.26 -3.63
CA ARG A 238 -20.42 -10.63 -4.20
C ARG A 238 -20.43 -10.51 -5.74
N PHE A 239 -19.25 -10.38 -6.35
CA PHE A 239 -19.05 -10.22 -7.79
C PHE A 239 -18.15 -11.34 -8.32
N PRO A 240 -18.71 -12.51 -8.69
CA PRO A 240 -17.94 -13.68 -9.13
C PRO A 240 -17.06 -13.43 -10.36
N GLU A 241 -17.31 -12.38 -11.14
CA GLU A 241 -16.44 -11.95 -12.25
C GLU A 241 -15.04 -11.48 -11.79
N LEU A 242 -14.85 -11.20 -10.49
CA LEU A 242 -13.54 -10.90 -9.89
C LEU A 242 -12.74 -12.17 -9.53
N ARG A 243 -13.34 -13.35 -9.65
CA ARG A 243 -12.69 -14.66 -9.44
C ARG A 243 -11.88 -15.07 -10.67
N ILE A 244 -10.83 -14.31 -10.92
CA ILE A 244 -9.82 -14.53 -11.94
C ILE A 244 -8.44 -14.51 -11.29
N ASP A 245 -7.39 -14.86 -12.03
CA ASP A 245 -6.04 -14.78 -11.49
C ASP A 245 -5.67 -13.31 -11.16
N PRO A 246 -4.87 -13.07 -10.10
CA PRO A 246 -4.60 -11.71 -9.62
C PRO A 246 -3.74 -10.89 -10.59
N ILE A 247 -3.09 -11.51 -11.58
CA ILE A 247 -2.31 -10.79 -12.59
C ILE A 247 -3.25 -10.21 -13.65
N SER A 248 -4.21 -10.99 -14.15
CA SER A 248 -5.29 -10.49 -15.02
C SER A 248 -6.16 -9.44 -14.32
N LEU A 249 -6.46 -9.62 -13.03
CA LEU A 249 -7.21 -8.60 -12.26
C LEU A 249 -6.41 -7.31 -12.09
N HIS A 250 -5.10 -7.39 -11.89
CA HIS A 250 -4.21 -6.23 -11.85
C HIS A 250 -4.15 -5.50 -13.20
N GLU A 251 -3.98 -6.20 -14.33
CA GLU A 251 -3.96 -5.60 -15.67
C GLU A 251 -5.31 -4.95 -16.05
N LEU A 252 -6.43 -5.57 -15.65
CA LEU A 252 -7.74 -4.96 -15.78
C LEU A 252 -7.90 -3.71 -14.89
N THR A 253 -7.36 -3.74 -13.68
CA THR A 253 -7.42 -2.62 -12.73
C THR A 253 -6.55 -1.45 -13.20
N GLU A 254 -5.40 -1.69 -13.84
CA GLU A 254 -4.59 -0.66 -14.51
C GLU A 254 -5.40 0.06 -15.60
N ALA A 255 -6.07 -0.69 -16.49
CA ALA A 255 -6.93 -0.12 -17.51
C ALA A 255 -8.14 0.65 -16.93
N TRP A 256 -8.77 0.13 -15.87
CA TRP A 256 -9.90 0.80 -15.21
C TRP A 256 -9.46 2.06 -14.43
N ALA A 257 -8.26 2.08 -13.86
CA ALA A 257 -7.72 3.27 -13.21
C ALA A 257 -7.47 4.40 -14.22
N GLU A 258 -6.94 4.08 -15.40
CA GLU A 258 -6.71 5.05 -16.48
C GLU A 258 -8.03 5.59 -17.08
N GLU A 259 -9.04 4.71 -17.29
CA GLU A 259 -10.42 5.12 -17.63
C GLU A 259 -11.00 6.08 -16.58
N GLN A 260 -10.86 5.76 -15.29
CA GLN A 260 -11.42 6.55 -14.19
C GLN A 260 -10.70 7.89 -14.01
N ALA A 261 -9.38 7.94 -14.21
CA ALA A 261 -8.61 9.17 -14.24
C ALA A 261 -9.04 10.08 -15.40
N ALA A 262 -9.30 9.50 -16.58
CA ALA A 262 -9.81 10.25 -17.74
C ALA A 262 -11.22 10.83 -17.49
N ASP A 263 -12.16 10.03 -17.01
CA ASP A 263 -13.53 10.48 -16.66
C ASP A 263 -13.49 11.59 -15.59
N PHE A 264 -12.63 11.47 -14.56
CA PHE A 264 -12.50 12.47 -13.49
C PHE A 264 -11.84 13.77 -13.97
N GLU A 265 -10.79 13.69 -14.80
CA GLU A 265 -10.14 14.84 -15.40
C GLU A 265 -11.10 15.61 -16.33
N ALA A 266 -11.84 14.90 -17.18
CA ALA A 266 -12.84 15.48 -18.09
C ALA A 266 -14.08 16.03 -17.35
N PHE A 267 -14.34 15.57 -16.12
CA PHE A 267 -15.31 16.19 -15.22
C PHE A 267 -14.76 17.48 -14.60
N ARG A 268 -13.55 17.44 -14.01
CA ARG A 268 -12.91 18.57 -13.33
C ARG A 268 -12.58 19.74 -14.28
N ARG A 269 -12.20 19.46 -15.54
CA ARG A 269 -11.95 20.49 -16.57
C ARG A 269 -13.15 21.35 -16.96
N ARG A 270 -14.37 20.98 -16.53
CA ARG A 270 -15.57 21.80 -16.69
C ARG A 270 -15.60 23.01 -15.74
N SER A 271 -14.86 22.93 -14.63
CA SER A 271 -14.71 24.01 -13.63
C SER A 271 -13.29 24.58 -13.55
N ASP A 272 -12.28 23.77 -13.86
CA ASP A 272 -10.86 24.13 -13.82
C ASP A 272 -10.16 23.56 -15.07
N PRO A 273 -10.08 24.33 -16.18
CA PRO A 273 -9.54 23.84 -17.45
C PRO A 273 -8.07 23.37 -17.38
N SER A 274 -7.31 23.81 -16.36
CA SER A 274 -5.91 23.42 -16.14
C SER A 274 -5.74 22.08 -15.42
N PHE A 275 -6.81 21.55 -14.82
CA PHE A 275 -6.75 20.34 -14.00
C PHE A 275 -6.14 19.13 -14.72
N SER A 276 -5.38 18.32 -14.00
CA SER A 276 -4.87 17.00 -14.39
C SER A 276 -5.17 16.02 -13.26
N ALA A 277 -5.60 14.80 -13.57
CA ALA A 277 -5.94 13.82 -12.52
C ALA A 277 -4.72 13.08 -11.92
N GLY A 278 -3.53 13.26 -12.50
CA GLY A 278 -2.45 12.28 -12.37
C GLY A 278 -2.73 11.03 -13.23
N ARG A 279 -1.68 10.28 -13.58
CA ARG A 279 -1.76 9.11 -14.46
C ARG A 279 -0.87 7.98 -13.95
N GLY A 280 -1.19 6.76 -14.33
CA GLY A 280 -0.52 5.54 -13.86
C GLY A 280 -1.12 4.97 -12.56
N TRP A 281 -1.13 3.65 -12.49
CA TRP A 281 -1.54 2.83 -11.35
C TRP A 281 -0.77 1.50 -11.43
N PRO A 282 -0.34 0.88 -10.31
CA PRO A 282 -0.34 1.42 -8.96
C PRO A 282 0.79 2.44 -8.73
N LEU A 283 1.65 2.70 -9.74
CA LEU A 283 2.66 3.75 -9.69
C LEU A 283 2.27 4.91 -10.61
N ARG A 284 2.11 6.10 -10.03
CA ARG A 284 1.98 7.36 -10.76
C ARG A 284 3.36 7.82 -11.24
N ARG A 285 3.42 8.47 -12.41
CA ARG A 285 4.65 8.91 -13.08
C ARG A 285 4.47 10.25 -13.78
#